data_AF-A0A2D8AZN1-F1
#
_entry.id   AF-A0A2D8AZN1-F1
#
_cell.length_a   1.000
_cell.length_b   1.000
_cell.length_c   1.000
_cell.angle_alpha   90.00
_cell.angle_beta   90.00
_cell.angle_gamma   90.00
#
_symmetry.space_group_name_H-M   'P 1'
#
loop_
_entity.id
_entity.type
_entity.pdbx_description
1 polymer ?
#
loop_
_entity_poly.entity_id
_entity_poly.type
_entity_poly.pdbx_seq_one_letter_code
_entity_poly.pdbx_strand_id
1 'polypeptide(L)' 'MRAALGHFARHHLNAAQDAHARATAALAVGDSEDFAFWSNVCRALDRRLAGTLSAPTEQPG' A
#
# COMPACT_ATOMS: atom_id res chain seq x y z
N MET A 1 -10.64 17.92 -5.74
CA MET A 1 -9.58 17.09 -5.09
C MET A 1 -9.75 15.57 -5.22
N ARG A 2 -10.92 15.02 -5.61
CA ARG A 2 -11.09 13.55 -5.79
C ARG A 2 -10.17 12.91 -6.85
N ALA A 3 -9.80 13.63 -7.90
CA ALA A 3 -8.97 13.09 -8.99
C ALA A 3 -7.52 12.78 -8.58
N ALA A 4 -6.92 13.64 -7.74
CA ALA A 4 -5.55 13.45 -7.26
C ALA A 4 -5.45 12.26 -6.29
N LEU A 5 -6.41 12.12 -5.36
CA LEU A 5 -6.51 10.94 -4.49
C LEU A 5 -6.77 9.66 -5.28
N GLY A 6 -7.65 9.69 -6.29
CA GLY A 6 -7.88 8.52 -7.14
C GLY A 6 -6.69 8.14 -8.03
N HIS A 7 -5.87 9.12 -8.44
CA HIS A 7 -4.61 8.88 -9.15
C HIS A 7 -3.54 8.34 -8.19
N PHE A 8 -3.38 8.95 -7.02
CA PHE A 8 -2.43 8.52 -5.99
C PHE A 8 -2.76 7.11 -5.48
N ALA A 9 -4.03 6.84 -5.20
CA ALA A 9 -4.51 5.52 -4.84
C ALA A 9 -4.21 4.51 -5.95
N ARG A 10 -4.55 4.77 -7.22
CA ARG A 10 -4.28 3.82 -8.32
C ARG A 10 -2.80 3.52 -8.52
N HIS A 11 -1.92 4.52 -8.46
CA HIS A 11 -0.49 4.30 -8.67
C HIS A 11 0.20 3.65 -7.47
N HIS A 12 -0.24 3.92 -6.24
CA HIS A 12 0.36 3.34 -5.03
C HIS A 12 -0.29 2.02 -4.58
N LEU A 13 -1.56 1.76 -4.95
CA LEU A 13 -2.19 0.44 -4.80
C LEU A 13 -1.37 -0.63 -5.53
N ASN A 14 -0.80 -0.29 -6.69
CA ASN A 14 0.10 -1.19 -7.40
C ASN A 14 1.36 -1.53 -6.58
N ALA A 15 1.90 -0.60 -5.79
CA ALA A 15 3.04 -0.86 -4.92
C ALA A 15 2.68 -1.76 -3.72
N ALA A 16 1.48 -1.60 -3.14
CA ALA A 16 1.01 -2.49 -2.08
C ALA A 16 0.72 -3.90 -2.62
N GLN A 17 0.11 -4.00 -3.81
CA GLN A 17 -0.12 -5.27 -4.48
C GLN A 17 1.18 -5.98 -4.89
N ASP A 18 2.18 -5.23 -5.37
CA ASP A 18 3.52 -5.76 -5.66
C ASP A 18 4.22 -6.28 -4.40
N ALA A 19 4.18 -5.51 -3.29
CA ALA A 19 4.70 -5.97 -2.01
C ALA A 19 3.97 -7.23 -1.51
N HIS A 20 2.65 -7.30 -1.64
CA HIS A 20 1.88 -8.49 -1.29
C HIS A 20 2.25 -9.71 -2.14
N ALA A 21 2.42 -9.52 -3.46
CA ALA A 21 2.84 -10.59 -4.37
C ALA A 21 4.23 -11.12 -4.03
N ARG A 22 5.18 -10.23 -3.71
CA ARG A 22 6.54 -10.60 -3.29
C ARG A 22 6.56 -11.31 -1.94
N ALA A 23 5.79 -10.84 -0.97
CA ALA A 23 5.60 -11.55 0.29
C ALA A 23 5.07 -12.97 0.04
N THR A 24 4.05 -13.10 -0.81
CA THR A 24 3.46 -14.41 -1.15
C THR A 24 4.47 -15.34 -1.82
N ALA A 25 5.29 -14.80 -2.72
CA ALA A 25 6.37 -15.56 -3.38
C ALA A 25 7.45 -16.00 -2.38
N ALA A 26 7.87 -15.12 -1.47
CA ALA A 26 8.83 -15.43 -0.41
C ALA A 26 8.31 -16.53 0.53
N LEU A 27 7.04 -16.44 0.91
CA LEU A 27 6.37 -17.46 1.72
C LEU A 27 6.33 -18.82 1.00
N ALA A 28 6.09 -18.82 -0.31
CA ALA A 28 6.04 -20.05 -1.11
C ALA A 28 7.39 -20.78 -1.19
N VAL A 29 8.51 -20.06 -1.08
CA VAL A 29 9.86 -20.64 -1.07
C VAL A 29 10.43 -20.82 0.35
N GLY A 30 9.66 -20.47 1.38
CA GLY A 30 10.08 -20.58 2.78
C GLY A 30 11.04 -19.48 3.25
N ASP A 31 11.17 -18.39 2.49
CA ASP A 31 12.01 -17.25 2.86
C ASP A 31 11.26 -16.33 3.83
N SER A 32 11.51 -16.55 5.12
CA SER A 32 10.86 -15.81 6.20
C SER A 32 11.35 -14.38 6.37
N GLU A 33 12.59 -14.09 5.96
CA GLU A 33 13.16 -12.74 6.05
C GLU A 33 12.53 -11.85 4.99
N ASP A 34 12.51 -12.31 3.73
CA ASP A 34 11.91 -11.58 2.63
C ASP A 34 10.39 -11.44 2.83
N PHE A 35 9.71 -12.49 3.33
CA PHE A 35 8.30 -12.40 3.69
C PHE A 35 8.04 -11.30 4.73
N ALA A 36 8.86 -11.23 5.79
CA ALA A 36 8.69 -10.23 6.85
C ALA A 36 8.94 -8.81 6.33
N PHE A 37 9.96 -8.63 5.47
CA PHE A 37 10.25 -7.35 4.82
C PHE A 37 9.07 -6.88 3.98
N TRP A 38 8.61 -7.70 3.02
CA TRP A 38 7.52 -7.33 2.12
C TRP A 38 6.17 -7.16 2.84
N SER A 39 5.92 -7.94 3.89
CA SER A 39 4.74 -7.77 4.75
C SER A 39 4.73 -6.42 5.48
N ASN A 40 5.89 -5.97 5.99
CA ASN A 40 6.01 -4.66 6.61
C ASN A 40 5.81 -3.52 5.60
N VAL A 41 6.37 -3.65 4.39
CA VAL A 41 6.18 -2.68 3.30
C VAL A 41 4.69 -2.57 2.95
N CYS A 42 4.01 -3.70 2.75
CA CYS A 42 2.58 -3.73 2.43
C CYS A 42 1.74 -3.03 3.53
N ARG A 43 2.02 -3.36 4.80
CA ARG A 43 1.31 -2.79 5.95
C ARG A 43 1.53 -1.28 6.10
N ALA A 44 2.73 -0.78 5.80
CA ALA A 44 3.03 0.65 5.84
C ALA A 44 2.26 1.42 4.75
N LEU A 45 2.18 0.85 3.54
CA LEU A 45 1.45 1.45 2.42
C LEU A 45 -0.06 1.50 2.68
N ASP A 46 -0.65 0.40 3.14
CA ASP A 46 -2.09 0.34 3.45
C ASP A 46 -2.48 1.31 4.57
N ARG A 47 -1.67 1.41 5.63
CA ARG A 47 -1.91 2.37 6.72
C ARG A 47 -1.85 3.81 6.23
N ARG A 48 -0.92 4.13 5.33
CA ARG A 48 -0.83 5.46 4.71
C ARG A 48 -2.07 5.75 3.87
N LEU A 49 -2.49 4.80 3.03
CA LEU A 49 -3.69 4.93 2.21
C LEU A 49 -4.93 5.15 3.09
N ALA A 50 -5.12 4.32 4.12
CA ALA A 50 -6.21 4.47 5.09
C ALA A 50 -6.20 5.87 5.74
N GLY A 51 -5.02 6.37 6.16
CA GLY A 51 -4.88 7.72 6.70
C GLY A 51 -5.32 8.81 5.72
N THR A 52 -5.03 8.68 4.42
CA THR A 52 -5.49 9.65 3.41
C THR A 52 -6.99 9.61 3.14
N LEU A 53 -7.64 8.45 3.34
CA LEU A 53 -9.09 8.31 3.21
C LEU A 53 -9.84 8.83 4.45
N SER A 54 -9.23 8.69 5.63
CA SER A 54 -9.77 9.19 6.90
C SER A 54 -9.56 10.69 7.09
N ALA A 55 -8.53 11.28 6.48
CA ALA A 55 -8.37 12.72 6.43
C ALA A 55 -9.50 13.30 5.57
N PRO A 56 -10.42 14.12 6.13
CA PRO A 56 -11.39 14.81 5.31
C PRO A 56 -10.59 15.65 4.31
N THR A 57 -10.84 15.41 3.03
CA THR A 57 -10.30 16.24 1.97
C THR A 57 -11.00 17.60 2.07
N GLU A 58 -10.52 18.46 2.96
CA GLU A 58 -10.90 19.87 2.95
C GLU A 58 -10.36 20.47 1.65
N GLN A 59 -11.26 20.60 0.68
CA GLN A 59 -11.11 21.55 -0.40
C GLN A 59 -11.39 22.94 0.18
N PRO A 60 -10.43 23.88 0.19
CA PRO A 60 -10.79 25.28 0.22
C PRO A 60 -11.54 25.60 -1.08
N GLY A 61 -12.64 26.34 -0.93
CA GLY A 61 -13.54 26.76 -2.01
C GLY A 61 -12.91 27.70 -3.01
#